data_AF-A0A6V7TXY7-F1
#
_entry.id   AF-A0A6V7TXY7-F1
#
_cell.length_a   1.000
_cell.length_b   1.000
_cell.length_c   1.000
_cell.angle_alpha   90.00
_cell.angle_beta   90.00
_cell.angle_gamma   90.00
#
_symmetry.space_group_name_H-M   'P 1'
#
loop_
_entity.id
_entity.type
_entity.pdbx_description
1 polymer ?
#
loop_
_entity_poly.entity_id
_entity_poly.type
_entity_poly.pdbx_seq_one_letter_code
_entity_poly.pdbx_strand_id
1 'polypeptide(L)'
;MNDVGLATILMSIFIESIPFPIIFFCAITMVKYVNSHTGLDVKMKKLFRQLTKTLIILAVVPFIKQAAMLILIYYDYTGNSLPNIYRIIIGNWCHFTPVFNAIICILTNKPYRKAVFKSLRIYPQ
;
A
#
# COMPACT_ATOMS: atom_id res chain seq x y z
N MET A 1 -7.24 9.02 31.81
CA MET A 1 -6.37 8.75 30.65
C MET A 1 -5.15 8.03 31.16
N ASN A 2 -4.85 6.84 30.64
CA ASN A 2 -3.71 6.04 31.09
C ASN A 2 -2.46 6.44 30.30
N ASP A 3 -1.40 6.88 30.99
CA ASP A 3 -0.13 7.29 30.37
C ASP A 3 0.48 6.19 29.47
N VAL A 4 0.25 4.93 29.83
CA VAL A 4 0.65 3.74 29.05
C VAL A 4 -0.05 3.68 27.68
N GLY A 5 -1.32 4.10 27.61
CA GLY A 5 -2.08 4.12 26.35
C GLY A 5 -1.58 5.19 25.39
N LEU A 6 -1.28 6.39 25.91
CA LEU A 6 -0.72 7.48 25.11
C LEU A 6 0.67 7.13 24.56
N ALA A 7 1.53 6.54 25.39
CA ALA A 7 2.86 6.09 24.97
C ALA A 7 2.78 5.05 23.84
N THR A 8 1.81 4.13 23.91
CA THR A 8 1.59 3.10 22.88
C THR A 8 1.16 3.72 21.55
N ILE A 9 0.22 4.68 21.58
CA ILE A 9 -0.22 5.40 20.36
C ILE A 9 0.94 6.16 19.72
N LEU A 10 1.75 6.86 20.52
CA LEU A 10 2.91 7.59 20.03
C LEU A 10 3.97 6.66 19.41
N MET A 11 4.24 5.52 20.04
CA MET A 11 5.16 4.51 19.50
C MET A 11 4.63 3.89 18.20
N SER A 12 3.32 3.60 18.11
CA SER A 12 2.69 3.14 16.88
C SER A 12 2.84 4.17 15.75
N ILE A 13 2.52 5.45 16.00
CA ILE A 13 2.70 6.52 15.00
C ILE A 13 4.15 6.59 14.52
N PHE A 14 5.11 6.51 15.44
CA PHE A 14 6.53 6.59 15.09
C PHE A 14 6.98 5.40 14.23
N ILE A 15 6.70 4.17 14.67
CA ILE A 15 7.08 2.94 13.96
C ILE A 15 6.42 2.89 12.57
N GLU A 16 5.15 3.28 12.49
CA GLU A 16 4.39 3.24 11.24
C GLU A 16 4.78 4.36 10.28
N SER A 17 5.17 5.54 10.78
CA SER A 17 5.54 6.66 9.91
C SER A 17 6.90 6.51 9.23
N ILE A 18 7.87 5.83 9.83
CA ILE A 18 9.25 5.63 9.31
C ILE A 18 9.33 5.00 7.90
N PRO A 19 8.60 3.94 7.56
CA PRO A 19 8.72 3.31 6.24
C PRO A 19 8.25 4.22 5.08
N PHE A 20 7.31 5.13 5.31
CA PHE A 20 6.76 5.98 4.26
C PHE A 20 7.76 6.97 3.61
N PRO A 21 8.56 7.75 4.34
CA PRO A 21 9.59 8.59 3.74
C PRO A 21 10.65 7.76 2.99
N ILE A 22 10.97 6.56 3.45
CA ILE A 22 11.90 5.65 2.76
C ILE A 22 11.30 5.23 1.42
N ILE A 23 10.04 4.76 1.40
CA ILE A 23 9.34 4.36 0.18
C ILE A 23 9.23 5.54 -0.79
N PHE A 24 8.90 6.74 -0.29
CA PHE A 24 8.79 7.94 -1.11
C PHE A 24 10.14 8.33 -1.73
N PHE A 25 11.22 8.31 -0.95
CA PHE A 25 12.57 8.58 -1.43
C PHE A 25 13.02 7.56 -2.49
N CYS A 26 12.77 6.27 -2.24
CA CYS A 26 13.06 5.20 -3.20
C CYS A 26 12.26 5.39 -4.50
N ALA A 27 10.98 5.74 -4.41
CA ALA A 27 10.13 5.98 -5.58
C ALA A 27 10.66 7.14 -6.44
N ILE A 28 11.00 8.28 -5.82
CA ILE A 28 11.59 9.43 -6.52
C ILE A 28 12.91 9.05 -7.18
N THR A 29 13.79 8.36 -6.45
CA THR A 29 15.10 7.93 -6.95
C THR A 29 14.96 7.00 -8.15
N MET A 30 14.03 6.04 -8.11
CA MET A 30 13.74 5.17 -9.25
C MET A 30 13.22 5.95 -10.47
N VAL A 31 12.28 6.89 -10.29
CA VAL A 31 11.79 7.71 -11.41
C VAL A 31 12.92 8.52 -12.04
N LYS A 32 13.77 9.14 -11.21
CA LYS A 32 14.92 9.93 -11.68
C LYS A 32 15.93 9.06 -12.41
N TYR A 33 16.23 7.87 -11.88
CA TYR A 33 17.14 6.90 -12.49
C TYR A 33 16.66 6.47 -13.89
N VAL A 34 15.38 6.09 -14.02
CA VAL A 34 14.77 5.65 -15.28
C VAL A 34 14.77 6.76 -16.34
N ASN A 35 14.53 8.00 -15.91
CA ASN A 35 14.54 9.15 -16.82
C ASN A 35 15.96 9.54 -17.26
N SER A 36 16.94 9.45 -16.36
CA SER A 36 18.33 9.87 -16.60
C SER A 36 19.17 8.84 -17.38
N HIS A 37 18.84 7.55 -17.31
CA HIS A 37 19.61 6.53 -18.02
C HIS A 37 19.28 6.51 -19.51
N THR A 38 20.22 6.91 -20.36
CA THR A 38 20.10 6.91 -21.83
C THR A 38 20.26 5.53 -22.46
N GLY A 39 20.92 4.59 -21.77
CA GLY A 39 21.14 3.21 -22.24
C GLY A 39 19.95 2.26 -22.13
N LEU A 40 18.82 2.70 -21.56
CA LEU A 40 17.60 1.90 -21.48
C LEU A 40 16.75 2.07 -22.75
N ASP A 41 16.41 0.95 -23.38
CA ASP A 41 15.42 0.90 -24.47
C ASP A 41 14.09 1.57 -24.04
N VAL A 42 13.41 2.20 -24.99
CA VAL A 42 12.14 2.92 -24.78
C VAL A 42 11.08 2.00 -24.17
N LYS A 43 11.08 0.70 -24.54
CA LYS A 43 10.20 -0.31 -23.93
C LYS A 43 10.53 -0.55 -22.46
N MET A 44 11.81 -0.65 -22.11
CA MET A 44 12.26 -0.81 -20.72
C MET A 44 11.87 0.41 -19.87
N LYS A 45 12.11 1.63 -20.37
CA LYS A 45 11.71 2.86 -19.67
C LYS A 45 10.21 2.89 -19.37
N LYS A 46 9.38 2.49 -20.34
CA LYS A 46 7.92 2.41 -20.17
C LYS A 46 7.52 1.37 -19.13
N LEU A 47 8.19 0.22 -19.12
CA LEU A 47 7.95 -0.85 -18.14
C LEU A 47 8.31 -0.38 -16.73
N PHE A 48 9.51 0.19 -16.52
CA PHE A 48 9.93 0.70 -15.23
C PHE A 48 9.01 1.81 -14.72
N ARG A 49 8.59 2.74 -15.59
CA ARG A 49 7.64 3.79 -15.20
C ARG A 49 6.28 3.23 -14.77
N GLN A 50 5.83 2.14 -15.38
CA GLN A 50 4.61 1.44 -14.95
C GLN A 50 4.82 0.76 -13.59
N LEU A 51 5.93 0.02 -13.42
CA LEU A 51 6.29 -0.61 -12.15
C LEU A 51 6.37 0.40 -11.01
N THR A 52 7.04 1.54 -11.20
CA THR A 52 7.13 2.57 -10.16
C THR A 52 5.77 3.15 -9.81
N LYS A 53 4.87 3.36 -10.78
CA LYS A 53 3.49 3.77 -10.50
C LYS A 53 2.73 2.70 -9.71
N THR A 54 2.86 1.42 -10.09
CA THR A 54 2.26 0.30 -9.36
C THR A 54 2.75 0.24 -7.92
N LEU A 55 4.07 0.38 -7.70
CA LEU A 55 4.69 0.41 -6.38
C LEU A 55 4.17 1.56 -5.51
N ILE A 56 4.02 2.76 -6.09
CA ILE A 56 3.44 3.90 -5.37
C ILE A 56 2.00 3.61 -4.95
N ILE A 57 1.17 3.08 -5.85
CA ILE A 57 -0.23 2.74 -5.53
C ILE A 57 -0.29 1.64 -4.45
N LEU A 58 0.57 0.63 -4.56
CA LEU A 58 0.70 -0.45 -3.56
C LEU A 58 1.16 0.06 -2.19
N ALA A 59 1.87 1.19 -2.11
CA ALA A 59 2.29 1.80 -0.85
C ALA A 59 1.22 2.74 -0.27
N VAL A 60 0.46 3.42 -1.12
CA VAL A 60 -0.62 4.35 -0.68
C VAL A 60 -1.79 3.60 -0.05
N VAL A 61 -2.16 2.43 -0.58
CA VAL A 61 -3.27 1.63 -0.02
C VAL A 61 -3.04 1.21 1.44
N PRO A 62 -1.92 0.57 1.81
CA PRO A 62 -1.64 0.23 3.22
C PRO A 62 -1.48 1.48 4.08
N PHE A 63 -0.92 2.59 3.55
CA PHE A 63 -0.87 3.87 4.27
C PHE A 63 -2.25 4.35 4.71
N ILE A 64 -3.22 4.40 3.79
CA ILE A 64 -4.59 4.85 4.09
C ILE A 64 -5.24 3.93 5.12
N LYS A 65 -5.04 2.61 4.99
CA LYS A 65 -5.58 1.63 5.94
C LYS A 65 -5.02 1.83 7.35
N GLN A 66 -3.72 2.02 7.44
CA GLN A 66 -3.00 2.16 8.70
C GLN A 66 -3.34 3.48 9.38
N ALA A 67 -3.42 4.58 8.63
CA ALA A 67 -3.90 5.87 9.12
C ALA A 67 -5.34 5.78 9.67
N ALA A 68 -6.24 5.08 8.97
CA ALA A 68 -7.61 4.87 9.46
C ALA A 68 -7.64 4.09 10.79
N MET A 69 -6.77 3.08 10.94
CA MET A 69 -6.65 2.32 12.19
C MET A 69 -6.15 3.19 13.36
N LEU A 70 -5.12 4.00 13.12
CA LEU A 70 -4.60 4.94 14.13
C LEU A 70 -5.65 5.96 14.58
N ILE A 71 -6.42 6.52 13.63
CA ILE A 71 -7.50 7.47 13.95
C ILE A 71 -8.55 6.81 14.86
N LEU A 72 -8.90 5.55 14.62
CA LEU A 72 -9.86 4.83 15.47
C LEU A 72 -9.31 4.56 16.86
N ILE A 73 -8.05 4.14 16.97
CA ILE A 73 -7.40 3.90 18.27
C ILE A 73 -7.36 5.22 19.05
N TYR A 74 -7.03 6.33 18.39
CA TYR A 74 -7.05 7.65 19.01
C TYR A 74 -8.46 8.07 19.44
N TYR A 75 -9.47 7.85 18.60
CA TYR A 75 -10.86 8.19 18.90
C TYR A 75 -11.39 7.39 20.11
N ASP A 76 -11.10 6.09 20.15
CA ASP A 76 -11.42 5.21 21.30
C ASP A 76 -10.69 5.67 22.58
N TYR A 77 -9.43 6.09 22.45
CA TYR A 77 -8.64 6.63 23.54
C TYR A 77 -9.21 7.94 24.11
N THR A 78 -9.85 8.78 23.29
CA THR A 78 -10.55 9.99 23.76
C THR A 78 -11.86 9.73 24.52
N GLY A 79 -12.19 8.46 24.78
CA GLY A 79 -13.39 8.05 25.52
C GLY A 79 -14.66 7.95 24.66
N ASN A 80 -14.53 8.14 23.35
CA ASN A 80 -15.63 7.98 22.41
C ASN A 80 -15.62 6.55 21.86
N SER A 81 -16.59 5.73 22.23
CA SER A 81 -16.70 4.37 21.70
C SER A 81 -17.32 4.39 20.30
N LEU A 82 -16.60 3.90 19.28
CA LEU A 82 -17.26 3.59 18.01
C LEU A 82 -18.25 2.43 18.20
N PRO A 83 -19.38 2.43 17.46
CA PRO A 83 -20.24 1.26 17.39
C PRO A 83 -19.44 0.03 16.94
N ASN A 84 -19.70 -1.12 17.58
CA ASN A 84 -18.99 -2.39 17.32
C ASN A 84 -18.93 -2.78 15.83
N ILE A 85 -19.94 -2.39 15.04
CA ILE A 85 -19.98 -2.68 13.61
C ILE A 85 -18.80 -2.06 12.84
N TYR A 86 -18.38 -0.84 13.21
CA TYR A 86 -17.24 -0.18 12.57
C TYR A 86 -15.92 -0.83 12.95
N ARG A 87 -15.77 -1.25 14.22
CA ARG A 87 -14.59 -2.02 14.67
C ARG A 87 -14.43 -3.32 13.88
N ILE A 88 -15.52 -4.04 13.65
CA ILE A 88 -15.53 -5.29 12.86
C ILE A 88 -15.19 -5.01 11.39
N ILE A 89 -15.79 -3.98 10.79
CA ILE A 89 -15.53 -3.63 9.38
C ILE A 89 -14.05 -3.27 9.19
N ILE A 90 -13.48 -2.44 10.05
CA ILE A 90 -12.08 -2.02 9.94
C ILE A 90 -11.11 -3.18 10.24
N GLY A 91 -11.40 -4.01 11.24
CA GLY A 91 -10.62 -5.22 11.52
C GLY A 91 -10.55 -6.15 10.31
N ASN A 92 -11.69 -6.39 9.66
CA ASN A 92 -11.76 -7.20 8.45
C ASN A 92 -11.11 -6.53 7.24
N TRP A 93 -11.16 -5.19 7.14
CA TRP A 93 -10.56 -4.43 6.05
C TRP A 93 -9.04 -4.64 5.94
N CYS A 94 -8.35 -4.87 7.06
CA CYS A 94 -6.92 -5.17 7.10
C CYS A 94 -6.58 -6.49 6.39
N HIS A 95 -7.45 -7.51 6.50
CA HIS A 95 -7.24 -8.83 5.87
C HIS A 95 -7.39 -8.81 4.34
N PHE A 96 -8.04 -7.80 3.76
CA PHE A 96 -8.19 -7.68 2.31
C PHE A 96 -6.96 -7.10 1.59
N THR A 97 -5.93 -6.67 2.31
CA THR A 97 -4.70 -6.08 1.73
C THR A 97 -4.04 -6.95 0.64
N PRO A 98 -3.81 -8.27 0.83
CA PRO A 98 -3.28 -9.12 -0.23
C PRO A 98 -4.17 -9.17 -1.48
N VAL A 99 -5.49 -9.12 -1.32
CA VAL A 99 -6.45 -9.08 -2.44
C VAL A 99 -6.33 -7.78 -3.22
N PHE A 100 -6.30 -6.63 -2.54
CA PHE A 100 -6.10 -5.33 -3.19
C PHE A 100 -4.75 -5.26 -3.90
N ASN A 101 -3.68 -5.79 -3.29
CA ASN A 101 -2.36 -5.81 -3.92
C ASN A 101 -2.38 -6.58 -5.25
N ALA A 102 -3.01 -7.76 -5.26
CA ALA A 102 -3.18 -8.54 -6.48
C ALA A 102 -3.99 -7.79 -7.55
N ILE A 103 -5.11 -7.18 -7.17
CA ILE A 103 -5.96 -6.39 -8.09
C ILE A 103 -5.19 -5.21 -8.68
N ILE A 104 -4.48 -4.44 -7.85
CA ILE A 104 -3.68 -3.30 -8.29
C ILE A 104 -2.61 -3.75 -9.28
N CYS A 105 -1.90 -4.83 -8.98
CA CYS A 105 -0.91 -5.41 -9.90
C CYS A 105 -1.51 -5.79 -11.25
N ILE A 106 -2.67 -6.46 -11.26
CA ILE A 106 -3.36 -6.86 -12.49
C ILE A 106 -3.84 -5.64 -13.29
N LEU A 107 -4.39 -4.62 -12.63
CA LEU A 107 -4.94 -3.44 -13.31
C LEU A 107 -3.84 -2.52 -13.87
N THR A 108 -2.76 -2.34 -13.12
CA THR A 108 -1.72 -1.36 -13.45
C THR A 108 -0.59 -1.93 -14.33
N ASN A 109 -0.34 -3.24 -14.26
CA ASN A 109 0.78 -3.88 -14.96
C ASN A 109 0.29 -4.72 -16.15
N LYS A 110 0.29 -4.11 -17.35
CA LYS A 110 -0.17 -4.75 -18.61
C LYS A 110 0.52 -6.11 -18.93
N PRO A 111 1.85 -6.26 -18.86
CA PRO A 111 2.48 -7.55 -19.12
C PRO A 111 2.12 -8.60 -18.08
N TYR A 112 2.05 -8.23 -16.80
CA TYR A 112 1.59 -9.12 -15.73
C TYR A 112 0.15 -9.61 -15.98
N ARG A 113 -0.76 -8.68 -16.32
CA ARG A 113 -2.14 -9.00 -16.70
C ARG A 113 -2.21 -10.00 -17.84
N LYS A 114 -1.42 -9.80 -18.91
CA LYS A 114 -1.37 -10.72 -20.05
C LYS A 114 -0.87 -12.11 -19.63
N ALA A 115 0.12 -12.19 -18.75
CA ALA A 115 0.63 -13.45 -18.25
C ALA A 115 -0.44 -14.21 -17.44
N VAL A 116 -1.12 -13.54 -16.50
CA VAL A 116 -2.18 -14.14 -15.67
C VAL A 116 -3.36 -14.66 -16.52
N PHE A 117 -3.84 -13.87 -17.48
CA PHE A 117 -4.94 -14.34 -18.34
C PHE A 117 -4.49 -15.43 -19.32
N LYS A 118 -3.22 -15.45 -19.73
CA LYS A 118 -2.68 -16.54 -20.55
C LYS A 118 -2.57 -17.82 -19.74
N SER A 119 -2.11 -17.77 -18.49
CA SER A 119 -2.04 -18.96 -17.63
C SER A 119 -3.43 -19.51 -17.30
N LEU A 120 -4.43 -18.65 -17.10
CA LEU A 120 -5.82 -19.07 -16.89
C LEU A 120 -6.44 -19.75 -18.12
N ARG A 121 -6.01 -19.42 -19.34
CA ARG A 121 -6.47 -20.10 -20.57
C ARG A 121 -5.84 -21.49 -20.78
N ILE A 122 -4.71 -21.78 -20.15
CA ILE A 122 -4.01 -23.07 -20.30
C ILE A 122 -4.66 -24.16 -19.44
N TYR A 123 -5.44 -23.78 -18.43
CA TYR A 123 -6.31 -24.68 -17.66
C TYR A 123 -7.78 -24.42 -18.03
N PRO A 124 -8.26 -24.93 -19.18
CA PRO A 124 -9.70 -24.99 -19.39
C PRO A 124 -10.27 -25.93 -18.31
N GLN A 125 -11.20 -25.40 -17.52
CA GLN A 125 -12.14 -26.21 -16.76
C GLN A 125 -13.09 -26.91 -17.72
#